data_AF-A0A933SNE9-F1
#
_entry.id   AF-A0A933SNE9-F1
#
_cell.length_a   1.000
_cell.length_b   1.000
_cell.length_c   1.000
_cell.angle_alpha   90.00
_cell.angle_beta   90.00
_cell.angle_gamma   90.00
#
_symmetry.space_group_name_H-M   'P 1'
#
loop_
_entity.id
_entity.type
_entity.pdbx_description
1 polymer ?
#
loop_
_entity_poly.entity_id
_entity_poly.type
_entity_poly.pdbx_seq_one_letter_code
_entity_poly.pdbx_strand_id
1 'polypeptide(L)'
;MKFFKIIILYTIIIYALLTSRSAIGNEVKLSEHEAYVLLDKLLTLSEKSSNQKVELDRSLERYKEWVKVYPKFSGNEEITKNKMKIYLFMVFIAHEKVMIDDQEEIAEEIMSIFTRQPEMMLSVLKELPFLMPSTCTSLNDHFDLFDRKEQKQQFIKKYEGNILKSLGKEQAGICLNKLRNQNFLK
;
A
#
# COMPACT_ATOMS: atom_id res chain seq x y z
N MET A 1 -12.88 -8.88 -25.70
CA MET A 1 -12.46 -9.20 -24.32
C MET A 1 -11.89 -8.04 -23.49
N LYS A 2 -11.29 -6.98 -24.07
CA LYS A 2 -10.77 -5.83 -23.29
C LYS A 2 -11.87 -4.95 -22.65
N PHE A 3 -12.97 -4.71 -23.36
CA PHE A 3 -14.11 -3.93 -22.86
C PHE A 3 -14.78 -4.54 -21.61
N PHE A 4 -14.85 -5.88 -21.54
CA PHE A 4 -15.47 -6.59 -20.42
C PHE A 4 -14.67 -6.43 -19.12
N LYS A 5 -13.33 -6.36 -19.20
CA LYS A 5 -12.47 -6.11 -18.04
C LYS A 5 -12.60 -4.68 -17.52
N ILE A 6 -12.79 -3.71 -18.41
CA ILE A 6 -12.99 -2.29 -18.04
C ILE A 6 -14.33 -2.12 -17.33
N ILE A 7 -15.41 -2.73 -17.84
CA ILE A 7 -16.73 -2.68 -17.21
C ILE A 7 -16.71 -3.30 -15.81
N ILE A 8 -16.04 -4.45 -15.63
CA ILE A 8 -15.87 -5.09 -14.33
C ILE A 8 -15.11 -4.17 -13.36
N LEU A 9 -14.04 -3.51 -13.81
CA LEU A 9 -13.26 -2.57 -13.01
C LEU A 9 -14.10 -1.37 -12.56
N TYR A 10 -14.90 -0.79 -13.45
CA TYR A 10 -15.81 0.32 -13.13
C TYR A 10 -16.91 -0.11 -12.15
N THR A 11 -17.48 -1.30 -12.31
CA THR A 11 -18.48 -1.81 -11.36
C THR A 11 -17.90 -2.04 -9.97
N ILE A 12 -16.65 -2.51 -9.86
CA ILE A 12 -15.98 -2.68 -8.56
C ILE A 12 -15.72 -1.32 -7.89
N ILE A 13 -15.28 -0.31 -8.66
CA ILE A 13 -15.04 1.04 -8.16
C ILE A 13 -16.34 1.70 -7.68
N ILE A 14 -17.43 1.58 -8.45
CA ILE A 14 -18.74 2.12 -8.08
C ILE A 14 -19.30 1.40 -6.83
N TYR A 15 -19.11 0.09 -6.72
CA TYR A 15 -19.55 -0.68 -5.54
C TYR A 15 -18.73 -0.34 -4.28
N ALA A 16 -17.42 -0.11 -4.44
CA ALA A 16 -16.55 0.36 -3.35
C ALA A 16 -16.94 1.77 -2.86
N LEU A 17 -17.37 2.65 -3.77
CA LEU A 17 -17.87 3.99 -3.42
C LEU A 17 -19.25 3.97 -2.75
N LEU A 18 -20.17 3.10 -3.18
CA LEU A 18 -21.54 3.05 -2.65
C LEU A 18 -21.64 2.39 -1.26
N THR A 19 -20.74 1.47 -0.93
CA THR A 19 -20.73 0.79 0.39
C THR A 19 -20.12 1.64 1.52
N SER A 20 -19.63 2.84 1.21
CA SER A 20 -19.04 3.76 2.20
C SER A 20 -20.06 4.53 3.06
N ARG A 21 -21.37 4.43 2.79
CA ARG A 21 -22.41 5.25 3.46
C ARG A 21 -22.93 4.74 4.80
N SER A 22 -22.33 3.72 5.40
CA SER A 22 -22.80 3.20 6.70
C SER A 22 -21.65 2.82 7.62
N ALA A 23 -20.95 3.83 8.14
CA ALA A 23 -20.27 3.74 9.43
C ALA A 23 -20.10 5.14 10.02
N ILE A 24 -20.89 5.46 11.05
CA ILE A 24 -20.68 6.62 11.91
C ILE A 24 -19.34 6.40 12.63
N GLY A 25 -18.31 7.12 12.19
CA GLY A 25 -17.01 7.16 12.85
C GLY A 25 -16.06 8.02 12.06
N ASN A 26 -15.66 9.16 12.64
CA ASN A 26 -14.70 10.17 12.12
C ASN A 26 -14.16 9.86 10.72
N GLU A 27 -14.98 10.18 9.72
CA GLU A 27 -14.61 10.00 8.32
C GLU A 27 -13.44 10.94 8.03
N VAL A 28 -12.32 10.36 7.63
CA VAL A 28 -11.29 11.14 6.95
C VAL A 28 -11.88 11.53 5.62
N LYS A 29 -12.36 12.77 5.57
CA LYS A 29 -12.91 13.36 4.37
C LYS A 29 -11.74 13.67 3.44
N LEU A 30 -11.46 12.76 2.52
CA LEU A 30 -10.59 13.07 1.38
C LEU A 30 -11.20 14.27 0.67
N SER A 31 -10.41 15.32 0.49
CA SER A 31 -10.82 16.41 -0.40
C SER A 31 -10.98 15.86 -1.82
N GLU A 32 -11.85 16.50 -2.60
CA GLU A 32 -12.08 16.14 -4.00
C GLU A 32 -10.78 16.14 -4.80
N HIS A 33 -9.86 17.04 -4.47
CA HIS A 33 -8.52 17.09 -5.05
C HIS A 33 -7.64 15.89 -4.64
N GLU A 34 -7.64 15.48 -3.37
CA GLU A 34 -6.89 14.29 -2.92
C GLU A 34 -7.44 13.00 -3.57
N ALA A 35 -8.76 12.90 -3.70
CA ALA A 35 -9.39 11.79 -4.42
C ALA A 35 -9.03 11.80 -5.91
N TYR A 36 -8.99 12.98 -6.54
CA TYR A 36 -8.57 13.16 -7.93
C TYR A 36 -7.13 12.74 -8.15
N VAL A 37 -6.20 13.12 -7.28
CA VAL A 37 -4.78 12.71 -7.36
C VAL A 37 -4.64 11.20 -7.23
N LEU A 38 -5.39 10.55 -6.33
CA LEU A 38 -5.39 9.09 -6.18
C LEU A 38 -5.96 8.38 -7.42
N LEU A 39 -7.04 8.91 -8.01
CA LEU A 39 -7.66 8.41 -9.24
C LEU A 39 -6.77 8.62 -10.48
N ASP A 40 -6.12 9.77 -10.60
CA ASP A 40 -5.17 10.07 -11.69
C ASP A 40 -3.98 9.10 -11.66
N LYS A 41 -3.43 8.83 -10.46
CA LYS A 41 -2.36 7.84 -10.28
C LYS A 41 -2.81 6.42 -10.63
N LEU A 42 -4.06 6.04 -10.31
CA LEU A 42 -4.65 4.77 -10.75
C LEU A 42 -4.76 4.66 -12.28
N LEU A 43 -5.24 5.71 -12.94
CA LEU A 43 -5.43 5.73 -14.38
C LEU A 43 -4.08 5.66 -15.10
N THR A 44 -3.07 6.37 -14.61
CA THR A 44 -1.68 6.29 -15.11
C THR A 44 -0.93 5.02 -14.73
N LEU A 45 -1.45 4.16 -13.85
CA LEU A 45 -0.94 2.78 -13.67
C LEU A 45 -1.45 1.84 -14.78
N SER A 46 -2.61 2.16 -15.38
CA SER A 46 -3.18 1.37 -16.49
C SER A 46 -2.57 1.71 -17.86
N GLU A 47 -2.04 2.93 -18.00
CA GLU A 47 -1.39 3.42 -19.21
C GLU A 47 0.12 3.18 -19.14
N LYS A 48 0.61 2.10 -19.78
CA LYS A 48 2.04 1.99 -20.14
C LYS A 48 2.37 3.12 -21.12
N SER A 49 2.92 4.22 -20.61
CA SER A 49 3.29 5.38 -21.42
C SER A 49 4.79 5.44 -21.66
N SER A 50 5.13 5.84 -22.88
CA SER A 50 6.35 5.54 -23.62
C SER A 50 7.26 6.76 -23.80
N ASN A 51 7.17 7.83 -22.99
CA ASN A 51 7.90 9.08 -23.25
C ASN A 51 8.55 9.69 -21.99
N GLN A 52 9.80 9.28 -21.75
CA GLN A 52 10.56 9.50 -20.50
C GLN A 52 10.87 10.96 -20.10
N LYS A 53 10.80 11.96 -20.98
CA LYS A 53 11.34 13.31 -20.68
C LYS A 53 10.30 14.35 -20.23
N VAL A 54 9.06 14.26 -20.73
CA VAL A 54 7.93 15.13 -20.28
C VAL A 54 7.24 14.55 -19.03
N GLU A 55 7.47 13.26 -18.77
CA GLU A 55 6.92 12.52 -17.64
C GLU A 55 7.65 12.83 -16.33
N LEU A 56 8.96 13.14 -16.39
CA LEU A 56 9.78 13.42 -15.22
C LEU A 56 9.37 14.71 -14.49
N ASP A 57 9.19 15.83 -15.20
CA ASP A 57 8.80 17.12 -14.61
C ASP A 57 7.38 17.08 -14.02
N ARG A 58 6.43 16.40 -14.69
CA ARG A 58 5.10 16.15 -14.12
C ARG A 58 5.11 15.13 -12.99
N SER A 59 6.06 14.20 -12.95
CA SER A 59 6.22 13.28 -11.82
C SER A 59 6.75 14.02 -10.60
N LEU A 60 7.62 15.02 -10.79
CA LEU A 60 8.17 15.90 -9.75
C LEU A 60 7.11 16.82 -9.14
N GLU A 61 6.24 17.44 -9.94
CA GLU A 61 5.11 18.21 -9.40
C GLU A 61 4.09 17.32 -8.67
N ARG A 62 3.77 16.15 -9.24
CA ARG A 62 2.85 15.18 -8.62
C ARG A 62 3.45 14.46 -7.40
N TYR A 63 4.78 14.39 -7.31
CA TYR A 63 5.53 13.97 -6.12
C TYR A 63 5.43 15.02 -5.02
N LYS A 64 5.59 16.31 -5.35
CA LYS A 64 5.38 17.41 -4.39
C LYS A 64 3.95 17.46 -3.83
N GLU A 65 2.96 17.05 -4.60
CA GLU A 65 1.59 16.89 -4.10
C GLU A 65 1.43 15.64 -3.23
N TRP A 66 2.10 14.54 -3.57
CA TRP A 66 2.12 13.30 -2.79
C TRP A 66 2.76 13.50 -1.40
N VAL A 67 3.90 14.19 -1.32
CA VAL A 67 4.59 14.57 -0.07
C VAL A 67 3.74 15.52 0.80
N LYS A 68 2.75 16.24 0.24
CA LYS A 68 1.83 17.09 1.03
C LYS A 68 0.67 16.31 1.66
N VAL A 69 0.27 15.20 1.04
CA VAL A 69 -0.86 14.38 1.51
C VAL A 69 -0.37 13.31 2.48
N TYR A 70 0.79 12.71 2.21
CA TYR A 70 1.37 11.62 2.98
C TYR A 70 1.51 11.90 4.50
N PRO A 71 2.00 13.08 4.96
CA PRO A 71 2.10 13.41 6.39
C PRO A 71 0.76 13.48 7.14
N LYS A 72 -0.39 13.60 6.42
CA LYS A 72 -1.72 13.60 7.06
C LYS A 72 -2.17 12.19 7.46
N PHE A 73 -1.53 11.17 6.88
CA PHE A 73 -1.86 9.76 7.08
C PHE A 73 -0.72 9.00 7.76
N SER A 74 0.50 9.55 7.77
CA SER A 74 1.60 9.07 8.60
C SER A 74 1.56 9.68 10.00
N GLY A 75 2.19 8.99 10.97
CA GLY A 75 2.22 9.44 12.36
C GLY A 75 2.14 8.31 13.38
N ASN A 76 2.35 8.66 14.65
CA ASN A 76 2.43 7.70 15.77
C ASN A 76 1.10 7.36 16.45
N GLU A 77 0.00 7.92 15.96
CA GLU A 77 -1.33 7.70 16.51
C GLU A 77 -1.96 6.40 16.00
N GLU A 78 -2.94 5.90 16.76
CA GLU A 78 -3.77 4.78 16.31
C GLU A 78 -4.55 5.20 15.06
N ILE A 79 -4.46 4.41 13.98
CA ILE A 79 -5.03 4.79 12.69
C ILE A 79 -6.32 4.02 12.50
N THR A 80 -7.34 4.66 11.92
CA THR A 80 -8.59 3.96 11.63
C THR A 80 -8.39 3.00 10.45
N LYS A 81 -9.27 2.00 10.34
CA LYS A 81 -9.24 1.04 9.22
C LYS A 81 -9.33 1.71 7.85
N ASN A 82 -10.07 2.82 7.74
CA ASN A 82 -10.16 3.59 6.49
C ASN A 82 -8.85 4.33 6.19
N LYS A 83 -8.19 4.93 7.20
CA LYS A 83 -6.84 5.49 7.04
C LYS A 83 -5.83 4.43 6.61
N MET A 84 -5.87 3.25 7.23
CA MET A 84 -5.03 2.09 6.87
C MET A 84 -5.22 1.70 5.40
N LYS A 85 -6.47 1.61 4.91
CA LYS A 85 -6.76 1.32 3.50
C LYS A 85 -6.12 2.33 2.55
N ILE A 86 -6.30 3.62 2.83
CA ILE A 86 -5.72 4.70 2.03
C ILE A 86 -4.20 4.63 2.06
N TYR A 87 -3.61 4.42 3.24
CA TYR A 87 -2.17 4.35 3.40
C TYR A 87 -1.55 3.16 2.66
N LEU A 88 -2.06 1.94 2.84
CA LEU A 88 -1.57 0.76 2.11
C LEU A 88 -1.74 0.92 0.59
N PHE A 89 -2.78 1.64 0.17
CA PHE A 89 -2.99 1.98 -1.22
C PHE A 89 -1.95 2.98 -1.76
N MET A 90 -1.52 3.95 -0.95
CA MET A 90 -0.39 4.83 -1.30
C MET A 90 0.91 4.04 -1.42
N VAL A 91 1.16 3.10 -0.51
CA VAL A 91 2.32 2.19 -0.59
C VAL A 91 2.31 1.35 -1.85
N PHE A 92 1.14 0.82 -2.24
CA PHE A 92 0.98 0.14 -3.53
C PHE A 92 1.38 1.02 -4.71
N ILE A 93 0.88 2.26 -4.77
CA ILE A 93 1.22 3.21 -5.84
C ILE A 93 2.72 3.50 -5.88
N ALA A 94 3.33 3.77 -4.71
CA ALA A 94 4.75 4.08 -4.62
C ALA A 94 5.62 2.91 -5.09
N HIS A 95 5.25 1.68 -4.70
CA HIS A 95 5.91 0.46 -5.16
C HIS A 95 5.79 0.26 -6.67
N GLU A 96 4.59 0.43 -7.26
CA GLU A 96 4.38 0.26 -8.71
C GLU A 96 5.06 1.35 -9.56
N LYS A 97 5.26 2.56 -9.01
CA LYS A 97 5.93 3.67 -9.71
C LYS A 97 7.45 3.71 -9.46
N VAL A 98 7.99 2.77 -8.69
CA VAL A 98 9.44 2.67 -8.38
C VAL A 98 9.95 4.01 -7.82
N MET A 99 9.23 4.59 -6.86
CA MET A 99 9.66 5.81 -6.18
C MET A 99 10.76 5.44 -5.17
N ILE A 100 12.00 5.29 -5.67
CA ILE A 100 13.16 4.78 -4.90
C ILE A 100 13.44 5.68 -3.69
N ASP A 101 13.32 7.00 -3.87
CA ASP A 101 13.70 8.00 -2.88
C ASP A 101 12.86 7.93 -1.58
N ASP A 102 11.66 7.34 -1.62
CA ASP A 102 10.77 7.23 -0.46
C ASP A 102 10.69 5.80 0.11
N GLN A 103 11.44 4.83 -0.46
CA GLN A 103 11.34 3.42 -0.04
C GLN A 103 11.75 3.21 1.42
N GLU A 104 12.76 3.93 1.90
CA GLU A 104 13.20 3.86 3.30
C GLU A 104 12.13 4.39 4.25
N GLU A 105 11.56 5.57 3.97
CA GLU A 105 10.51 6.19 4.79
C GLU A 105 9.25 5.30 4.82
N ILE A 106 8.80 4.82 3.65
CA ILE A 106 7.66 3.92 3.55
C ILE A 106 7.92 2.62 4.32
N ALA A 107 9.11 2.05 4.22
CA ALA A 107 9.46 0.81 4.91
C ALA A 107 9.47 0.98 6.44
N GLU A 108 10.05 2.07 6.96
CA GLU A 108 10.02 2.38 8.39
C GLU A 108 8.59 2.58 8.90
N GLU A 109 7.77 3.34 8.19
CA GLU A 109 6.40 3.61 8.61
C GLU A 109 5.50 2.37 8.53
N ILE A 110 5.57 1.61 7.42
CA ILE A 110 4.85 0.33 7.28
C ILE A 110 5.19 -0.61 8.43
N MET A 111 6.47 -0.72 8.79
CA MET A 111 6.92 -1.54 9.91
C MET A 111 6.37 -1.04 11.25
N SER A 112 6.43 0.27 11.49
CA SER A 112 5.90 0.90 12.69
C SER A 112 4.39 0.66 12.85
N ILE A 113 3.62 0.89 11.78
CA ILE A 113 2.17 0.68 11.76
C ILE A 113 1.83 -0.80 11.99
N PHE A 114 2.50 -1.72 11.28
CA PHE A 114 2.25 -3.15 11.44
C PHE A 114 2.54 -3.62 12.87
N THR A 115 3.63 -3.14 13.48
CA THR A 115 4.00 -3.53 14.85
C THR A 115 2.98 -3.05 15.88
N ARG A 116 2.35 -1.89 15.65
CA ARG A 116 1.31 -1.35 16.54
C ARG A 116 -0.06 -2.00 16.34
N GLN A 117 -0.47 -2.20 15.08
CA GLN A 117 -1.82 -2.63 14.72
C GLN A 117 -1.81 -3.78 13.70
N PRO A 118 -1.19 -4.93 14.03
CA PRO A 118 -1.00 -6.03 13.07
C PRO A 118 -2.35 -6.59 12.60
N GLU A 119 -3.30 -6.78 13.51
CA GLU A 119 -4.62 -7.32 13.20
C GLU A 119 -5.39 -6.43 12.21
N MET A 120 -5.30 -5.11 12.37
CA MET A 120 -5.99 -4.18 11.49
C MET A 120 -5.38 -4.20 10.09
N MET A 121 -4.04 -4.17 9.99
CA MET A 121 -3.37 -4.25 8.69
C MET A 121 -3.71 -5.57 7.99
N LEU A 122 -3.63 -6.70 8.69
CA LEU A 122 -3.98 -8.02 8.14
C LEU A 122 -5.46 -8.11 7.74
N SER A 123 -6.36 -7.49 8.50
CA SER A 123 -7.78 -7.40 8.13
C SER A 123 -7.97 -6.61 6.83
N VAL A 124 -7.25 -5.50 6.64
CA VAL A 124 -7.31 -4.73 5.39
C VAL A 124 -6.73 -5.53 4.23
N LEU A 125 -5.59 -6.20 4.42
CA LEU A 125 -4.96 -7.04 3.39
C LEU A 125 -5.84 -8.22 2.97
N LYS A 126 -6.63 -8.78 3.89
CA LYS A 126 -7.63 -9.79 3.57
C LYS A 126 -8.78 -9.23 2.72
N GLU A 127 -9.25 -8.03 3.04
CA GLU A 127 -10.32 -7.35 2.29
C GLU A 127 -9.85 -6.88 0.91
N LEU A 128 -8.59 -6.46 0.79
CA LEU A 128 -8.00 -5.90 -0.42
C LEU A 128 -6.70 -6.64 -0.79
N PRO A 129 -6.78 -7.89 -1.29
CA PRO A 129 -5.60 -8.74 -1.50
C PRO A 129 -4.58 -8.19 -2.50
N PHE A 130 -4.99 -7.28 -3.39
CA PHE A 130 -4.08 -6.66 -4.36
C PHE A 130 -3.02 -5.74 -3.71
N LEU A 131 -3.25 -5.27 -2.48
CA LEU A 131 -2.28 -4.46 -1.72
C LEU A 131 -1.17 -5.31 -1.08
N MET A 132 -1.41 -6.61 -0.95
CA MET A 132 -0.55 -7.51 -0.20
C MET A 132 0.88 -7.60 -0.73
N PRO A 133 1.12 -7.72 -2.06
CA PRO A 133 2.48 -7.80 -2.57
C PRO A 133 3.32 -6.58 -2.20
N SER A 134 2.80 -5.38 -2.42
CA SER A 134 3.53 -4.14 -2.11
C SER A 134 3.72 -3.95 -0.61
N THR A 135 2.68 -4.20 0.21
CA THR A 135 2.80 -4.06 1.67
C THR A 135 3.81 -5.05 2.27
N CYS A 136 3.77 -6.32 1.86
CA CYS A 136 4.69 -7.32 2.38
C CYS A 136 6.12 -7.15 1.82
N THR A 137 6.27 -6.56 0.63
CA THR A 137 7.57 -6.07 0.14
C THR A 137 8.09 -4.92 1.00
N SER A 138 7.30 -3.88 1.29
CA SER A 138 7.77 -2.77 2.13
C SER A 138 8.13 -3.20 3.56
N LEU A 139 7.40 -4.17 4.13
CA LEU A 139 7.81 -4.79 5.41
C LEU A 139 9.14 -5.53 5.31
N ASN A 140 9.41 -6.17 4.16
CA ASN A 140 10.68 -6.84 3.89
C ASN A 140 11.82 -5.83 3.72
N ASP A 141 11.57 -4.75 2.98
CA ASP A 141 12.55 -3.71 2.67
C ASP A 141 13.01 -2.99 3.95
N HIS A 142 12.18 -2.89 4.98
CA HIS A 142 12.59 -2.41 6.31
C HIS A 142 13.76 -3.20 6.90
N PHE A 143 13.86 -4.49 6.60
CA PHE A 143 14.98 -5.29 7.06
C PHE A 143 16.15 -5.24 6.09
N ASP A 144 15.88 -5.28 4.79
CA ASP A 144 16.91 -5.36 3.75
C ASP A 144 17.67 -4.02 3.62
N LEU A 145 16.98 -2.86 3.65
CA LEU A 145 17.59 -1.53 3.54
C LEU A 145 18.45 -1.16 4.76
N PHE A 146 18.12 -1.69 5.94
CA PHE A 146 18.82 -1.40 7.19
C PHE A 146 19.77 -2.53 7.65
N ASP A 147 20.00 -3.55 6.80
CA ASP A 147 20.80 -4.76 7.06
C ASP A 147 20.42 -5.50 8.36
N ARG A 148 19.12 -5.56 8.68
CA ARG A 148 18.55 -6.12 9.91
C ARG A 148 18.12 -7.59 9.75
N LYS A 149 19.02 -8.43 9.23
CA LYS A 149 18.72 -9.84 8.88
C LYS A 149 18.26 -10.69 10.07
N GLU A 150 18.83 -10.48 11.26
CA GLU A 150 18.42 -11.24 12.45
C GLU A 150 17.04 -10.82 12.95
N GLN A 151 16.77 -9.50 12.95
CA GLN A 151 15.47 -8.96 13.33
C GLN A 151 14.37 -9.41 12.38
N LYS A 152 14.67 -9.58 11.08
CA LYS A 152 13.76 -10.15 10.08
C LYS A 152 13.26 -11.54 10.49
N GLN A 153 14.18 -12.43 10.90
CA GLN A 153 13.81 -13.78 11.33
C GLN A 153 12.98 -13.76 12.62
N GLN A 154 13.32 -12.90 13.56
CA GLN A 154 12.54 -12.72 14.80
C GLN A 154 11.13 -12.18 14.49
N PHE A 155 11.02 -11.23 13.57
CA PHE A 155 9.74 -10.67 13.12
C PHE A 155 8.86 -11.73 12.47
N ILE A 156 9.40 -12.51 11.52
CA ILE A 156 8.65 -13.60 10.86
C ILE A 156 8.18 -14.61 11.90
N LYS A 157 9.08 -15.06 12.78
CA LYS A 157 8.73 -16.02 13.84
C LYS A 157 7.63 -15.49 14.77
N LYS A 158 7.66 -14.19 15.09
CA LYS A 158 6.67 -13.53 15.94
C LYS A 158 5.28 -13.46 15.28
N TYR A 159 5.22 -13.14 13.98
CA TYR A 159 3.95 -12.80 13.32
C TYR A 159 3.43 -13.85 12.34
N GLU A 160 4.21 -14.87 11.97
CA GLU A 160 3.83 -15.89 10.99
C GLU A 160 2.50 -16.57 11.34
N GLY A 161 2.31 -16.99 12.59
CA GLY A 161 1.06 -17.61 13.03
C GLY A 161 -0.15 -16.69 12.87
N ASN A 162 0.04 -15.39 13.11
CA ASN A 162 -1.02 -14.40 12.93
C ASN A 162 -1.33 -14.16 11.45
N ILE A 163 -0.30 -14.00 10.62
CA ILE A 163 -0.42 -13.84 9.17
C ILE A 163 -1.18 -15.04 8.57
N LEU A 164 -0.81 -16.27 8.94
CA LEU A 164 -1.47 -17.50 8.49
C LEU A 164 -2.94 -17.55 8.90
N LYS A 165 -3.25 -17.21 10.16
CA LYS A 165 -4.61 -17.24 10.69
C LYS A 165 -5.51 -16.19 10.04
N SER A 166 -5.02 -14.97 9.87
CA SER A 166 -5.83 -13.84 9.43
C SER A 166 -6.09 -13.85 7.93
N LEU A 167 -5.06 -14.13 7.12
CA LEU A 167 -5.14 -14.11 5.65
C LEU A 167 -5.59 -15.45 5.05
N GLY A 168 -5.42 -16.56 5.77
CA GLY A 168 -5.59 -17.90 5.22
C GLY A 168 -4.39 -18.35 4.37
N LYS A 169 -4.29 -19.65 4.10
CA LYS A 169 -3.06 -20.31 3.62
C LYS A 169 -2.50 -19.71 2.32
N GLU A 170 -3.35 -19.42 1.35
CA GLU A 170 -2.92 -18.93 0.03
C GLU A 170 -2.34 -17.51 0.11
N GLN A 171 -3.12 -16.58 0.66
CA GLN A 171 -2.72 -15.18 0.82
C GLN A 171 -1.52 -15.03 1.78
N ALA A 172 -1.53 -15.75 2.90
CA ALA A 172 -0.40 -15.79 3.81
C ALA A 172 0.87 -16.33 3.10
N GLY A 173 0.73 -17.31 2.22
CA GLY A 173 1.84 -17.81 1.40
C GLY A 173 2.47 -16.72 0.53
N ILE A 174 1.66 -15.88 -0.10
CA ILE A 174 2.13 -14.72 -0.89
C ILE A 174 2.92 -13.75 0.01
N CYS A 175 2.33 -13.34 1.13
CA CYS A 175 2.95 -12.37 2.02
C CYS A 175 4.24 -12.90 2.66
N LEU A 176 4.22 -14.12 3.20
CA LEU A 176 5.39 -14.74 3.83
C LEU A 176 6.51 -15.00 2.82
N ASN A 177 6.18 -15.33 1.56
CA ASN A 177 7.19 -15.45 0.52
C ASN A 177 7.89 -14.11 0.27
N LYS A 178 7.14 -13.00 0.21
CA LYS A 178 7.72 -11.65 0.10
C LYS A 178 8.61 -11.29 1.29
N LEU A 179 8.15 -11.59 2.52
CA LEU A 179 8.92 -11.35 3.75
C LEU A 179 10.18 -12.22 3.87
N ARG A 180 10.22 -13.40 3.24
CA ARG A 180 11.36 -14.32 3.32
C ARG A 180 12.36 -14.11 2.20
N ASN A 181 11.91 -13.63 1.05
CA ASN A 181 12.77 -13.37 -0.08
C ASN A 181 13.78 -12.27 0.27
N GLN A 182 15.00 -12.44 -0.21
CA GLN A 182 16.00 -11.39 -0.20
C GLN A 182 15.76 -10.57 -1.47
N ASN A 183 15.30 -9.33 -1.32
CA ASN A 183 15.30 -8.41 -2.44
C ASN A 183 16.76 -7.94 -2.61
N PHE A 184 17.52 -8.63 -3.45
CA PHE A 184 18.70 -8.01 -4.02
C PHE A 184 18.20 -6.95 -5.00
N LEU A 185 17.99 -5.73 -4.52
CA LEU A 185 18.09 -4.57 -5.37
C LEU A 185 19.54 -4.55 -5.88
N LYS A 186 19.74 -5.11 -7.07
CA LYS A 186 20.96 -5.00 -7.86
C LYS A 186 20.78 -3.90 -8.88
#